data_AF-A0A2N1QQX9-F1
#
_entry.id   AF-A0A2N1QQX9-F1
#
_cell.length_a   1.000
_cell.length_b   1.000
_cell.length_c   1.000
_cell.angle_alpha   90.00
_cell.angle_beta   90.00
_cell.angle_gamma   90.00
#
_symmetry.space_group_name_H-M   'P 1'
#
loop_
_entity.id
_entity.type
_entity.pdbx_description
1 polymer ?
#
loop_
_entity_poly.entity_id
_entity_poly.type
_entity_poly.pdbx_seq_one_letter_code
_entity_poly.pdbx_strand_id
1 'polypeptide(L)'
;MAIPGNKDTRDGIIFALPFLLVYLVFMVFPLGFGLFISFFNWDILSSGAFAGWANYRRLFQDELFFSSLWHTVEFVLITTPVLMVLGFSMA
;
A
#
# COMPACT_ATOMS: atom_id res chain seq x y z
N MET A 1 -7.82 30.48 -20.24
CA MET A 1 -7.81 29.12 -19.67
C MET A 1 -9.15 28.48 -20.00
N ALA A 2 -9.24 27.80 -21.15
CA ALA A 2 -10.49 27.20 -21.61
C ALA A 2 -10.75 25.91 -20.82
N ILE A 3 -11.92 25.79 -20.20
CA ILE A 3 -12.37 24.55 -19.56
C ILE A 3 -12.52 23.52 -20.69
N PRO A 4 -11.77 22.40 -20.69
CA PRO A 4 -11.86 21.41 -21.76
C PRO A 4 -13.29 20.91 -21.92
N GLY A 5 -13.73 20.75 -23.16
CA GLY A 5 -15.05 20.20 -23.45
C GLY A 5 -15.11 18.73 -23.07
N ASN A 6 -16.31 18.20 -22.84
CA ASN A 6 -16.55 16.80 -22.43
C ASN A 6 -15.87 15.72 -23.32
N LYS A 7 -15.46 16.08 -24.55
CA LYS A 7 -14.72 15.20 -25.47
C LYS A 7 -13.26 14.98 -25.03
N ASP A 8 -12.57 16.04 -24.61
CA ASP A 8 -11.17 15.99 -24.18
C ASP A 8 -11.02 15.12 -22.92
N THR A 9 -11.99 15.19 -22.01
CA THR A 9 -12.04 14.34 -20.81
C THR A 9 -12.29 12.87 -21.16
N ARG A 10 -13.19 12.57 -22.10
CA ARG A 10 -13.43 11.18 -22.54
C ARG A 10 -12.19 10.57 -23.18
N ASP A 11 -11.50 11.33 -24.03
CA ASP A 11 -10.32 10.83 -24.74
C ASP A 11 -9.15 10.61 -23.76
N GLY A 12 -8.98 11.50 -22.77
CA GLY A 12 -8.03 11.30 -21.67
C GLY A 12 -8.32 10.06 -20.83
N ILE A 13 -9.59 9.81 -20.50
CA ILE A 13 -9.99 8.60 -19.75
C ILE A 13 -9.74 7.33 -20.57
N ILE A 14 -10.07 7.33 -21.86
CA ILE A 14 -9.84 6.16 -22.74
C ILE A 14 -8.34 5.86 -22.85
N PHE A 15 -7.50 6.88 -22.94
CA PHE A 15 -6.04 6.72 -22.97
C PHE A 15 -5.48 6.18 -21.65
N ALA A 16 -6.00 6.63 -20.51
CA ALA A 16 -5.60 6.15 -19.19
C ALA A 16 -6.18 4.76 -18.84
N LEU A 17 -7.29 4.36 -19.48
CA LEU A 17 -8.04 3.13 -19.18
C LEU A 17 -7.17 1.87 -19.12
N PRO A 18 -6.28 1.54 -20.09
CA PRO A 18 -5.47 0.33 -20.01
C PRO A 18 -4.56 0.31 -18.77
N PHE A 19 -3.93 1.45 -18.44
CA PHE A 19 -3.13 1.57 -17.22
C PHE A 19 -4.00 1.43 -15.97
N LEU A 20 -5.15 2.11 -15.92
CA LEU A 20 -6.07 2.06 -14.78
C LEU A 20 -6.58 0.63 -14.52
N LEU A 21 -6.89 -0.13 -15.57
CA LEU A 21 -7.30 -1.52 -15.43
C LEU A 21 -6.19 -2.37 -14.80
N VAL A 22 -4.95 -2.25 -15.30
CA VAL A 22 -3.81 -2.97 -14.73
C VAL A 22 -3.55 -2.55 -13.29
N TYR A 23 -3.56 -1.25 -13.01
CA TYR A 23 -3.40 -0.71 -11.66
C TYR A 23 -4.48 -1.26 -10.69
N LEU A 24 -5.75 -1.27 -11.12
CA LEU A 24 -6.84 -1.79 -10.30
C LEU A 24 -6.69 -3.28 -10.02
N VAL A 25 -6.34 -4.08 -11.02
CA VAL A 25 -6.26 -5.56 -10.89
C VAL A 25 -5.02 -5.99 -10.11
N PHE A 26 -3.88 -5.34 -10.32
CA PHE A 26 -2.60 -5.81 -9.76
C PHE A 26 -2.12 -5.03 -8.54
N MET A 27 -2.72 -3.86 -8.25
CA MET A 27 -2.35 -3.07 -7.08
C MET A 27 -3.52 -2.90 -6.13
N VAL A 28 -4.64 -2.33 -6.59
CA VAL A 28 -5.78 -2.01 -5.72
C VAL A 28 -6.50 -3.27 -5.23
N PHE A 29 -6.76 -4.22 -6.13
CA PHE A 29 -7.41 -5.48 -5.79
C PHE A 29 -6.64 -6.30 -4.74
N PRO A 30 -5.34 -6.64 -4.92
CA PRO A 30 -4.62 -7.40 -3.91
C PRO A 30 -4.46 -6.63 -2.59
N LEU A 31 -4.33 -5.30 -2.62
CA LEU A 31 -4.32 -4.47 -1.42
C LEU A 31 -5.66 -4.59 -0.66
N GLY A 32 -6.78 -4.43 -1.36
CA GLY A 32 -8.12 -4.57 -0.78
C GLY A 32 -8.40 -5.98 -0.26
N PHE A 33 -7.96 -7.00 -1.00
CA PHE A 33 -8.09 -8.40 -0.60
C PHE A 33 -7.23 -8.72 0.64
N GLY A 34 -5.99 -8.21 0.72
CA GLY A 34 -5.14 -8.34 1.90
C GLY A 34 -5.76 -7.67 3.13
N LEU A 35 -6.34 -6.47 2.95
CA LEU A 35 -7.12 -5.81 3.99
C LEU A 35 -8.34 -6.65 4.40
N PHE A 36 -9.07 -7.23 3.46
CA PHE A 36 -10.20 -8.12 3.77
C PHE A 36 -9.75 -9.34 4.59
N ILE A 37 -8.70 -10.05 4.17
CA ILE A 37 -8.16 -11.22 4.87
C ILE A 37 -7.65 -10.85 6.27
N SER A 38 -7.13 -9.63 6.49
CA SER A 38 -6.64 -9.20 7.81
C SER A 38 -7.69 -9.28 8.94
N PHE A 39 -8.98 -9.26 8.60
CA PHE A 39 -10.10 -9.44 9.55
C PHE A 39 -10.41 -10.90 9.86
N PHE A 40 -9.77 -11.84 9.18
CA PHE A 40 -9.93 -13.26 9.41
C PHE A 40 -8.68 -13.81 10.09
N ASN A 41 -8.88 -14.76 10.99
CA ASN A 41 -7.79 -15.57 11.51
C ASN A 41 -7.52 -16.70 10.51
N TRP A 42 -6.66 -16.42 9.54
CA TRP A 42 -6.19 -17.37 8.53
C TRP A 42 -4.87 -17.97 8.99
N ASP A 43 -4.83 -19.29 9.10
CA ASP A 43 -3.59 -20.04 9.27
C ASP A 43 -3.44 -20.97 8.06
N ILE A 44 -2.22 -21.36 7.70
CA ILE A 44 -1.94 -22.20 6.53
C ILE A 44 -2.72 -23.55 6.63
N LEU A 45 -3.02 -23.97 7.86
CA LEU A 45 -3.68 -25.23 8.21
C LEU A 45 -5.15 -25.08 8.63
N SER A 46 -5.69 -23.86 8.74
CA SER A 46 -7.03 -23.61 9.30
C SER A 46 -7.97 -23.00 8.27
N SER A 47 -9.23 -23.45 8.26
CA SER A 47 -10.30 -22.77 7.52
C SER A 47 -10.57 -21.42 8.18
N GLY A 48 -10.12 -20.36 7.52
CA GLY A 48 -10.15 -18.99 8.03
C GLY A 48 -11.43 -18.59 8.77
N ALA A 49 -11.33 -18.39 10.08
CA ALA A 49 -12.44 -17.91 10.90
C ALA A 49 -12.49 -16.39 10.90
N PHE A 50 -13.68 -15.79 10.80
CA PHE A 50 -13.80 -14.34 10.91
C PHE A 50 -13.48 -13.89 12.35
N ALA A 51 -12.44 -13.09 12.51
CA ALA A 51 -11.92 -12.61 13.79
C ALA A 51 -12.26 -11.13 14.05
N GLY A 52 -12.80 -10.44 13.05
CA GLY A 52 -13.10 -9.01 13.11
C GLY A 52 -11.86 -8.20 13.50
N TRP A 53 -11.97 -7.41 14.57
CA TRP A 53 -10.89 -6.55 15.07
C TRP A 53 -9.93 -7.24 16.05
N ALA A 54 -10.11 -8.54 16.33
CA ALA A 54 -9.27 -9.24 17.30
C ALA A 54 -7.78 -9.24 16.90
N ASN A 55 -7.49 -9.45 15.60
CA ASN A 55 -6.13 -9.42 15.05
C ASN A 55 -5.45 -8.07 15.28
N TYR A 56 -6.16 -6.97 15.01
CA TYR A 56 -5.64 -5.62 15.22
C TYR A 56 -5.37 -5.32 16.70
N ARG A 57 -6.29 -5.69 17.61
CA ARG A 57 -6.07 -5.52 19.05
C ARG A 57 -4.85 -6.27 19.55
N ARG A 58 -4.64 -7.51 19.07
CA ARG A 58 -3.45 -8.30 19.37
C ARG A 58 -2.18 -7.62 18.84
N LEU A 59 -2.22 -7.12 17.61
CA LEU A 59 -1.09 -6.43 16.97
C LEU A 59 -0.66 -5.18 17.76
N PHE A 60 -1.61 -4.36 18.21
CA PHE A 60 -1.33 -3.16 19.01
C PHE A 60 -0.87 -3.44 20.45
N GLN A 61 -0.90 -4.70 20.88
CA GLN A 61 -0.37 -5.12 22.18
C GLN A 61 0.95 -5.89 22.03
N ASP A 62 1.42 -6.10 20.79
CA ASP A 62 2.62 -6.87 20.51
C ASP A 62 3.86 -5.96 20.49
N GLU A 63 4.75 -6.15 21.44
CA GLU A 63 6.01 -5.39 21.53
C GLU A 63 6.91 -5.61 20.32
N LEU A 64 6.90 -6.81 19.73
CA LEU A 64 7.70 -7.13 18.54
C LEU A 64 7.21 -6.36 17.31
N PHE A 65 5.90 -6.11 17.21
CA PHE A 65 5.33 -5.28 16.16
C PHE A 65 5.90 -3.86 16.22
N PHE A 66 5.90 -3.23 17.40
CA PHE A 66 6.44 -1.88 17.56
C PHE A 66 7.96 -1.82 17.39
N SER A 67 8.70 -2.82 17.88
CA SER A 67 10.14 -2.91 17.65
C SER A 67 10.45 -2.97 16.15
N SER A 68 9.74 -3.83 15.40
CA SER A 68 9.92 -3.97 13.95
C SER A 68 9.55 -2.71 13.19
N LEU A 69 8.47 -2.04 13.61
CA LEU A 69 8.06 -0.75 13.06
C LEU A 69 9.14 0.32 13.28
N TRP A 70 9.70 0.39 14.49
CA TRP A 70 10.75 1.34 14.82
C TRP A 70 12.03 1.09 14.02
N HIS A 71 12.47 -0.16 13.88
CA HIS A 71 13.62 -0.50 13.04
C HIS A 71 13.41 -0.10 11.58
N THR A 72 12.18 -0.23 11.07
CA THR A 72 11.84 0.20 9.71
C THR A 72 11.91 1.73 9.57
N VAL A 73 11.36 2.47 10.55
CA VAL A 73 11.43 3.93 10.58
C VAL A 73 12.87 4.42 10.69
N GLU A 74 13.66 3.85 11.59
CA GLU A 74 15.08 4.14 11.77
C GLU A 74 15.85 3.90 10.46
N PHE A 75 15.63 2.76 9.81
CA PHE A 75 16.22 2.45 8.52
C PHE A 75 15.88 3.51 7.46
N VAL A 76 14.61 3.89 7.32
CA VAL A 76 14.19 4.92 6.33
C VAL A 76 14.81 6.28 6.65
N LEU A 77 14.85 6.68 7.92
CA LEU A 77 15.40 7.96 8.36
C LEU A 77 16.92 8.06 8.13
N ILE A 78 17.64 6.95 8.17
CA ILE A 78 19.08 6.92 7.89
C ILE A 78 19.32 6.82 6.38
N THR A 79 18.65 5.89 5.70
CA THR A 79 18.92 5.61 4.29
C THR A 79 18.47 6.73 3.36
N THR A 80 17.32 7.36 3.62
CA THR A 80 16.77 8.38 2.72
C THR A 80 17.69 9.60 2.60
N PRO A 81 18.16 10.23 3.69
CA PRO A 81 19.11 11.34 3.59
C PRO A 81 20.44 10.94 2.97
N VAL A 82 20.97 9.75 3.30
CA VAL A 82 22.22 9.25 2.71
C VAL A 82 22.09 9.12 1.19
N LEU A 83 21.01 8.50 0.71
CA LEU A 83 20.76 8.37 -0.72
C LEU A 83 20.55 9.72 -1.40
N MET A 84 19.90 10.69 -0.73
CA MET A 84 19.76 12.05 -1.26
C MET A 84 21.11 12.77 -1.38
N VAL A 85 21.95 12.71 -0.35
CA VAL A 85 23.29 13.32 -0.36
C VAL A 85 24.15 12.72 -1.47
N LEU A 86 24.15 11.39 -1.59
CA LEU A 86 24.88 10.70 -2.66
C LEU A 86 24.33 11.07 -4.04
N GLY A 87 23.01 11.03 -4.22
CA GLY A 87 22.37 11.38 -5.48
C GLY A 87 22.67 12.80 -5.93
N PHE A 88 22.60 13.78 -5.02
CA PHE A 88 22.95 15.17 -5.33
C PHE A 88 24.44 15.40 -5.54
N SER A 89 25.30 14.60 -4.89
CA SER A 89 26.75 14.70 -5.12
C SER A 89 27.18 14.18 -6.51
N MET A 90 26.37 13.30 -7.11
CA MET A 90 26.61 12.73 -8.45
C MET A 90 25.93 13.50 -9.59
N ALA A 91 24.94 14.35 -9.27
CA ALA A 91 24.18 15.15 -10.24
C ALA A 91 24.97 16.39 -10.70
#